data_AF-A0A9W7CY27-F1
#
_entry.id   AF-A0A9W7CY27-F1
#
_cell.length_a   1.000
_cell.length_b   1.000
_cell.length_c   1.000
_cell.angle_alpha   90.00
_cell.angle_beta   90.00
_cell.angle_gamma   90.00
#
_symmetry.space_group_name_H-M   'P 1'
#
loop_
_entity.id
_entity.type
_entity.pdbx_description
1 polymer ?
#
loop_
_entity_poly.entity_id
_entity_poly.type
_entity_poly.pdbx_seq_one_letter_code
_entity_poly.pdbx_strand_id
1 'polypeptide(L)'
;MASTSVLQHFEVYQKARVTFVQAVAEAATRPQNIEVMQNAGVMQLLRPLLLDNVPSIQQSAALALGRLANYSDDLAEAVVGNEILPQLVYSLSEQNRFYKKAAAFVLRAVAKHSPELAQAVVDSGALESLVPCLEEFDPTVKEAAAWAIGYIAQHTSELAQHVVDAGAVPLLVLCIQEPEVALKRVAASALSDIAKHSPELAQAVVDPGTVAYLAPLIQHPDAKLKRQVCSCLAQISKHSVDLAEIVVEAEIFPNILYNFKDIDHTVRKNAATCIREIAKHSPELSKLIVNAGGASALVDYVAEASGNNKLPGIMAIGYISAFSETLALAVITSKGITPVKSALISEPEDHIKAASAWTLGQIGRHTPDHSRAVAEADVLRHLLACMVHPNSSDDLKIKSKRALKSILAKCTHLQALQPLLRDAPVKVQKYILKQFAQMLPHDLEARRSFVQNGGLELLQQLSEVAGGKLTEYILEINNCYPPEIVEYYSPHYSKTLLDKLDDYQPQVR
;
A
#
# COMPACT_ATOMS: atom_id res chain seq x y z
N MET A 1 11.39 16.65 71.24
CA MET A 1 10.04 17.14 70.85
C MET A 1 10.08 18.11 69.67
N ALA A 2 10.97 19.11 69.64
CA ALA A 2 11.07 20.04 68.50
C ALA A 2 11.49 19.39 67.16
N SER A 3 12.39 18.40 67.17
CA SER A 3 12.83 17.70 65.95
C SER A 3 11.72 16.88 65.27
N THR A 4 10.82 16.29 66.06
CA THR A 4 9.69 15.48 65.56
C THR A 4 8.66 16.34 64.85
N SER A 5 8.41 17.57 65.34
CA SER A 5 7.48 18.52 64.73
C SER A 5 7.99 19.04 63.38
N VAL A 6 9.30 19.23 63.22
CA VAL A 6 9.88 19.70 61.95
C VAL A 6 9.81 18.60 60.90
N LEU A 7 10.18 17.36 61.24
CA LEU A 7 10.09 16.21 60.32
C LEU A 7 8.65 15.98 59.82
N GLN A 8 7.65 16.19 60.68
CA GLN A 8 6.24 16.08 60.30
C GLN A 8 5.84 17.05 59.17
N HIS A 9 6.39 18.27 59.13
CA HIS A 9 6.12 19.21 58.03
C HIS A 9 6.71 18.72 56.70
N PHE A 10 7.92 18.14 56.71
CA PHE A 10 8.54 17.55 55.52
C PHE A 10 7.78 16.32 55.02
N GLU A 11 7.29 15.47 55.93
CA GLU A 11 6.47 14.30 55.58
C GLU A 11 5.15 14.71 54.94
N VAL A 12 4.47 15.74 55.47
CA VAL A 12 3.24 16.28 54.88
C VAL A 12 3.49 16.82 53.48
N TYR A 13 4.58 17.58 53.29
CA TYR A 13 4.95 18.10 51.97
C TYR A 13 5.27 16.98 50.98
N GLN A 14 6.06 15.99 51.38
CA GLN A 14 6.34 14.82 50.56
C GLN A 14 5.05 14.09 50.16
N LYS A 15 4.14 13.84 51.11
CA LYS A 15 2.86 13.19 50.83
C LYS A 15 1.98 14.00 49.88
N ALA A 16 1.97 15.33 50.02
CA ALA A 16 1.25 16.21 49.11
C ALA A 16 1.82 16.13 47.68
N ARG A 17 3.15 16.15 47.53
CA ARG A 17 3.80 15.98 46.22
C ARG A 17 3.45 14.63 45.59
N VAL A 18 3.53 13.52 46.33
CA VAL A 18 3.14 12.18 45.86
C VAL A 18 1.69 12.17 45.39
N THR A 19 0.78 12.69 46.21
CA THR A 19 -0.67 12.71 45.90
C THR A 19 -0.93 13.54 44.65
N PHE A 20 -0.26 14.69 44.52
CA PHE A 20 -0.39 15.56 43.36
C PHE A 20 0.05 14.87 42.06
N VAL A 21 1.27 14.32 41.99
CA VAL A 21 1.77 13.68 40.75
C VAL A 21 0.95 12.46 40.36
N GLN A 22 0.44 11.70 41.34
CA GLN A 22 -0.43 10.55 41.07
C GLN A 22 -1.78 11.00 40.51
N ALA A 23 -2.41 12.00 41.13
CA ALA A 23 -3.69 12.54 40.66
C ALA A 23 -3.57 13.13 39.25
N VAL A 24 -2.50 13.89 38.97
CA VAL A 24 -2.24 14.45 37.64
C VAL A 24 -1.97 13.33 36.63
N ALA A 25 -1.13 12.35 36.96
CA ALA A 25 -0.87 11.21 36.07
C ALA A 25 -2.16 10.45 35.73
N GLU A 26 -2.99 10.15 36.72
CA GLU A 26 -4.27 9.46 36.53
C GLU A 26 -5.23 10.28 35.68
N ALA A 27 -5.41 11.57 35.99
CA ALA A 27 -6.32 12.41 35.23
C ALA A 27 -5.82 12.67 33.79
N ALA A 28 -4.50 12.64 33.54
CA ALA A 28 -3.90 12.73 32.21
C ALA A 28 -4.12 11.48 31.33
N THR A 29 -4.71 10.40 31.87
CA THR A 29 -5.13 9.25 31.05
C THR A 29 -6.32 9.55 30.14
N ARG A 30 -7.07 10.62 30.44
CA ARG A 30 -8.27 11.00 29.68
C ARG A 30 -7.97 12.23 28.84
N PRO A 31 -8.15 12.17 27.50
CA PRO A 31 -7.83 13.30 26.61
C PRO A 31 -8.64 14.57 26.92
N GLN A 32 -9.85 14.43 27.47
CA GLN A 32 -10.73 15.54 27.85
C GLN A 32 -10.13 16.43 28.96
N ASN A 33 -9.23 15.90 29.79
CA ASN A 33 -8.66 16.63 30.90
C ASN A 33 -7.40 17.43 30.50
N ILE A 34 -6.83 17.16 29.33
CA ILE A 34 -5.52 17.67 28.92
C ILE A 34 -5.54 19.18 28.77
N GLU A 35 -6.58 19.73 28.13
CA GLU A 35 -6.76 21.17 27.95
C GLU A 35 -6.92 21.91 29.30
N VAL A 36 -7.69 21.33 30.22
CA VAL A 36 -7.87 21.88 31.57
C VAL A 36 -6.55 21.90 32.33
N MET A 37 -5.76 20.83 32.23
CA MET A 37 -4.44 20.75 32.87
C MET A 37 -3.44 21.73 32.26
N GLN A 38 -3.45 21.89 30.94
CA GLN A 38 -2.63 22.87 30.23
C GLN A 38 -2.95 24.30 30.71
N ASN A 39 -4.23 24.65 30.78
CA ASN A 39 -4.70 25.95 31.30
C ASN A 39 -4.36 26.16 32.79
N ALA A 40 -4.29 25.08 33.57
CA ALA A 40 -3.86 25.12 34.97
C ALA A 40 -2.33 25.24 35.15
N GLY A 41 -1.55 25.32 34.07
CA GLY A 41 -0.09 25.46 34.14
C GLY A 41 0.63 24.20 34.63
N VAL A 42 0.05 23.01 34.40
CA VAL A 42 0.56 21.73 34.93
C VAL A 42 2.05 21.47 34.62
N MET A 43 2.53 21.95 33.47
CA MET A 43 3.92 21.79 33.04
C MET A 43 4.93 22.45 34.00
N GLN A 44 4.62 23.66 34.47
CA GLN A 44 5.47 24.40 35.41
C GLN A 44 5.51 23.72 36.79
N LEU A 45 4.43 23.01 37.14
CA LEU A 45 4.31 22.28 38.41
C LEU A 45 5.02 20.91 38.35
N LEU A 46 5.01 20.25 37.20
CA LEU A 46 5.63 18.93 37.02
C LEU A 46 7.15 19.02 36.79
N ARG A 47 7.64 20.06 36.10
CA ARG A 47 9.09 20.24 35.82
C ARG A 47 9.98 20.09 37.07
N PRO A 48 9.77 20.82 38.19
CA PRO A 48 10.62 20.68 39.37
C PRO A 48 10.52 19.30 40.03
N LEU A 49 9.40 18.59 39.84
CA LEU A 49 9.17 17.27 40.42
C LEU A 49 9.90 16.15 39.68
N LEU A 50 10.47 16.43 38.50
CA LEU A 50 11.38 15.50 37.82
C LEU A 50 12.72 15.36 38.53
N LEU A 51 13.17 16.41 39.22
CA LEU A 51 14.41 16.43 40.01
C LEU A 51 14.15 16.16 41.50
N ASP A 52 12.98 15.61 41.83
CA ASP A 52 12.60 15.32 43.22
C ASP A 52 13.51 14.26 43.85
N ASN A 53 13.83 14.40 45.13
CA ASN A 53 14.66 13.42 45.83
C ASN A 53 13.96 12.07 46.06
N VAL A 54 12.64 11.99 45.86
CA VAL A 54 11.85 10.77 46.02
C VAL A 54 11.60 10.12 44.65
N PRO A 55 12.14 8.90 44.40
CA PRO A 55 12.01 8.25 43.09
C PRO A 55 10.57 8.03 42.61
N SER A 56 9.64 7.76 43.53
CA SER A 56 8.23 7.59 43.18
C SER A 56 7.56 8.88 42.69
N ILE A 57 8.02 10.04 43.20
CA ILE A 57 7.54 11.35 42.72
C ILE A 57 8.10 11.60 41.33
N GLN A 58 9.42 11.44 41.13
CA GLN A 58 10.06 11.61 39.83
C GLN A 58 9.41 10.74 38.74
N GLN A 59 9.22 9.45 39.04
CA GLN A 59 8.58 8.51 38.12
C GLN A 59 7.16 8.94 37.75
N SER A 60 6.35 9.31 38.74
CA SER A 60 4.94 9.70 38.52
C SER A 60 4.85 11.02 37.76
N ALA A 61 5.77 11.96 38.01
CA ALA A 61 5.89 13.21 37.27
C ALA A 61 6.26 12.95 35.80
N ALA A 62 7.26 12.12 35.52
CA ALA A 62 7.62 11.73 34.17
C ALA A 62 6.47 11.00 33.45
N LEU A 63 5.77 10.11 34.15
CA LEU A 63 4.59 9.43 33.59
C LEU A 63 3.45 10.41 33.26
N ALA A 64 3.19 11.39 34.12
CA ALA A 64 2.21 12.44 33.87
C ALA A 64 2.57 13.26 32.63
N LEU A 65 3.83 13.69 32.53
CA LEU A 65 4.34 14.42 31.36
C LEU A 65 4.23 13.59 30.07
N GLY A 66 4.59 12.31 30.12
CA GLY A 66 4.49 11.44 28.94
C GLY A 66 3.05 11.26 28.48
N ARG A 67 2.08 11.21 29.42
CA ARG A 67 0.64 11.15 29.07
C ARG A 67 0.17 12.47 28.46
N LEU A 68 0.53 13.59 29.06
CA LEU A 68 0.22 14.94 28.55
C LEU A 68 0.77 15.14 27.14
N ALA A 69 2.06 14.90 26.95
CA ALA A 69 2.71 14.99 25.65
C ALA A 69 2.09 14.03 24.63
N ASN A 70 1.74 12.79 25.00
CA ASN A 70 1.19 11.83 24.03
C ASN A 70 -0.17 12.25 23.42
N TYR A 71 -0.91 13.14 24.08
CA TYR A 71 -2.23 13.61 23.62
C TYR A 71 -2.22 15.02 23.01
N SER A 72 -1.18 15.83 23.21
CA SER A 72 -1.12 17.21 22.71
C SER A 72 0.26 17.54 22.16
N ASP A 73 0.27 18.03 20.92
CA ASP A 73 1.48 18.49 20.23
C ASP A 73 2.06 19.73 20.93
N ASP A 74 1.22 20.72 21.27
CA ASP A 74 1.62 21.90 22.06
C ASP A 74 2.31 21.52 23.38
N LEU A 75 1.84 20.45 24.04
CA LEU A 75 2.47 19.98 25.29
C LEU A 75 3.78 19.24 25.02
N ALA A 76 3.91 18.55 23.88
CA ALA A 76 5.19 17.96 23.46
C ALA A 76 6.21 19.05 23.10
N GLU A 77 5.81 20.10 22.39
CA GLU A 77 6.62 21.30 22.15
C GLU A 77 7.00 21.98 23.47
N ALA A 78 6.05 22.09 24.41
CA ALA A 78 6.35 22.64 25.74
C ALA A 78 7.37 21.77 26.50
N VAL A 79 7.36 20.45 26.35
CA VAL A 79 8.39 19.57 26.94
C VAL A 79 9.77 19.93 26.38
N VAL A 80 9.88 20.13 25.07
CA VAL A 80 11.14 20.53 24.41
C VAL A 80 11.56 21.93 24.85
N GLY A 81 10.69 22.93 24.73
CA GLY A 81 10.99 24.34 25.03
C GLY A 81 11.31 24.60 26.51
N ASN A 82 10.90 23.72 27.43
CA ASN A 82 11.26 23.79 28.84
C ASN A 82 12.54 23.00 29.19
N GLU A 83 13.32 22.52 28.21
CA GLU A 83 14.55 21.75 28.41
C GLU A 83 14.35 20.51 29.30
N ILE A 84 13.17 19.88 29.21
CA ILE A 84 12.87 18.69 30.01
C ILE A 84 13.58 17.45 29.44
N LEU A 85 13.80 17.38 28.12
CA LEU A 85 14.44 16.21 27.50
C LEU A 85 15.88 15.98 27.99
N PRO A 86 16.80 16.96 27.97
CA PRO A 86 18.16 16.74 28.47
C PRO A 86 18.20 16.34 29.95
N GLN A 87 17.28 16.87 30.77
CA GLN A 87 17.16 16.52 32.19
C GLN A 87 16.74 15.05 32.39
N LEU A 88 15.80 14.57 31.58
CA LEU A 88 15.36 13.18 31.60
C LEU A 88 16.48 12.24 31.14
N VAL A 89 17.18 12.59 30.07
CA VAL A 89 18.28 11.80 29.48
C VAL A 89 19.46 11.69 30.44
N TYR A 90 19.91 12.79 31.05
CA TYR A 90 21.00 12.79 32.01
C TYR A 90 20.77 11.80 33.16
N SER A 91 19.51 11.68 33.60
CA SER A 91 19.13 10.80 34.70
C SER A 91 18.81 9.37 34.25
N LEU A 92 18.84 9.05 32.95
CA LEU A 92 18.31 7.79 32.44
C LEU A 92 19.27 6.61 32.69
N SER A 93 20.59 6.84 32.59
CA SER A 93 21.61 5.79 32.70
C SER A 93 21.76 5.21 34.12
N GLU A 94 21.75 6.06 35.16
CA GLU A 94 22.05 5.67 36.55
C GLU A 94 20.82 5.34 37.42
N GLN A 95 19.60 5.48 36.89
CA GLN A 95 18.37 5.36 37.67
C GLN A 95 17.70 3.98 37.58
N ASN A 96 16.71 3.77 38.46
CA ASN A 96 15.99 2.51 38.56
C ASN A 96 15.14 2.19 37.31
N ARG A 97 14.76 0.91 37.16
CA ARG A 97 13.94 0.40 36.05
C ARG A 97 12.62 1.16 35.82
N PHE A 98 12.03 1.73 36.88
CA PHE A 98 10.74 2.40 36.78
C PHE A 98 10.89 3.81 36.20
N TYR A 99 11.96 4.51 36.57
CA TYR A 99 12.33 5.78 36.00
C TYR A 99 12.71 5.63 34.52
N LYS A 100 13.55 4.63 34.18
CA LYS A 100 13.91 4.31 32.78
C LYS A 100 12.67 4.16 31.88
N LYS A 101 11.66 3.41 32.35
CA LYS A 101 10.38 3.25 31.63
C LYS A 101 9.62 4.57 31.47
N ALA A 102 9.52 5.36 32.54
CA ALA A 102 8.79 6.62 32.52
C ALA A 102 9.48 7.64 31.60
N ALA A 103 10.82 7.75 31.67
CA ALA A 103 11.61 8.61 30.81
C ALA A 103 11.51 8.18 29.34
N ALA A 104 11.69 6.89 29.02
CA ALA A 104 11.49 6.37 27.67
C ALA A 104 10.08 6.62 27.14
N PHE A 105 9.06 6.59 28.00
CA PHE A 105 7.69 6.93 27.62
C PHE A 105 7.52 8.41 27.27
N VAL A 106 8.17 9.34 27.99
CA VAL A 106 8.17 10.77 27.62
C VAL A 106 8.87 10.98 26.28
N LEU A 107 10.06 10.41 26.11
CA LEU A 107 10.84 10.53 24.86
C LEU A 107 10.02 10.01 23.67
N ARG A 108 9.37 8.85 23.83
CA ARG A 108 8.43 8.29 22.86
C ARG A 108 7.26 9.23 22.56
N ALA A 109 6.64 9.78 23.59
CA ALA A 109 5.47 10.62 23.46
C ALA A 109 5.77 11.91 22.69
N VAL A 110 6.95 12.49 22.89
CA VAL A 110 7.43 13.66 22.15
C VAL A 110 7.81 13.30 20.73
N ALA A 111 8.62 12.25 20.54
CA ALA A 111 9.09 11.82 19.22
C ALA A 111 7.94 11.39 18.29
N LYS A 112 6.76 11.06 18.80
CA LYS A 112 5.63 10.57 18.01
C LYS A 112 5.04 11.60 17.05
N HIS A 113 5.04 12.89 17.38
CA HIS A 113 4.18 13.87 16.71
C HIS A 113 4.74 14.43 15.42
N SER A 114 6.01 14.84 15.41
CA SER A 114 6.63 15.50 14.27
C SER A 114 8.11 15.15 14.11
N PRO A 115 8.67 15.28 12.90
CA PRO A 115 10.10 15.10 12.68
C PRO A 115 10.94 16.08 13.49
N GLU A 116 10.48 17.33 13.70
CA GLU A 116 11.21 18.34 14.47
C GLU A 116 11.30 17.95 15.96
N LEU A 117 10.23 17.41 16.54
CA LEU A 117 10.22 16.92 17.91
C LEU A 117 11.05 15.64 18.07
N ALA A 118 11.00 14.75 17.07
CA ALA A 118 11.88 13.57 17.05
C ALA A 118 13.36 13.96 16.95
N GLN A 119 13.70 14.99 16.15
CA GLN A 119 15.05 15.53 16.09
C GLN A 119 15.46 16.15 17.44
N ALA A 120 14.59 16.91 18.10
CA ALA A 120 14.88 17.44 19.44
C ALA A 120 15.13 16.34 20.49
N VAL A 121 14.47 15.17 20.34
CA VAL A 121 14.77 13.99 21.16
C VAL A 121 16.16 13.44 20.86
N VAL A 122 16.54 13.33 19.59
CA VAL A 122 17.91 12.92 19.20
C VAL A 122 18.95 13.91 19.73
N ASP A 123 18.75 15.21 19.51
CA ASP A 123 19.66 16.29 19.92
C ASP A 123 19.85 16.35 21.45
N SER A 124 18.91 15.81 22.23
CA SER A 124 19.01 15.72 23.69
C SER A 124 19.95 14.61 24.18
N GLY A 125 20.53 13.80 23.29
CA GLY A 125 21.37 12.64 23.64
C GLY A 125 20.55 11.40 24.03
N ALA A 126 19.29 11.34 23.59
CA ALA A 126 18.37 10.28 24.01
C ALA A 126 18.78 8.90 23.50
N LEU A 127 19.37 8.81 22.30
CA LEU A 127 19.73 7.53 21.70
C LEU A 127 20.85 6.84 22.47
N GLU A 128 21.86 7.59 22.92
CA GLU A 128 22.97 7.10 23.75
C GLU A 128 22.49 6.52 25.08
N SER A 129 21.33 6.96 25.56
CA SER A 129 20.72 6.45 26.80
C SER A 129 19.68 5.34 26.56
N LEU A 130 18.94 5.38 25.45
CA LEU A 130 17.92 4.40 25.10
C LEU A 130 18.50 3.10 24.58
N VAL A 131 19.60 3.13 23.82
CA VAL A 131 20.24 1.94 23.25
C VAL A 131 20.71 0.97 24.34
N PRO A 132 21.45 1.39 25.39
CA PRO A 132 21.81 0.51 26.51
C PRO A 132 20.59 -0.08 27.25
N CYS A 133 19.44 0.60 27.23
CA CYS A 133 18.22 0.08 27.84
C CYS A 133 17.66 -1.17 27.13
N LEU A 134 18.09 -1.46 25.90
CA LEU A 134 17.74 -2.70 25.19
C LEU A 134 18.52 -3.92 25.72
N GLU A 135 19.62 -3.69 26.45
CA GLU A 135 20.45 -4.74 27.06
C GLU A 135 20.02 -5.09 28.50
N GLU A 136 19.15 -4.26 29.11
CA GLU A 136 18.66 -4.44 30.48
C GLU A 136 17.91 -5.77 30.68
N PHE A 137 18.04 -6.39 31.85
CA PHE A 137 17.38 -7.68 32.12
C PHE A 137 15.84 -7.59 32.12
N ASP A 138 15.25 -6.43 32.45
CA ASP A 138 13.79 -6.26 32.51
C ASP A 138 13.19 -6.06 31.10
N PRO A 139 12.38 -7.02 30.58
CA PRO A 139 11.81 -6.93 29.23
C PRO A 139 10.93 -5.69 29.01
N THR A 140 10.33 -5.17 30.07
CA THR A 140 9.46 -3.98 29.96
C THR A 140 10.25 -2.67 29.88
N VAL A 141 11.53 -2.67 30.31
CA VAL A 141 12.46 -1.56 30.01
C VAL A 141 12.87 -1.63 28.54
N LYS A 142 13.25 -2.82 28.06
CA LYS A 142 13.55 -3.05 26.64
C LYS A 142 12.39 -2.63 25.74
N GLU A 143 11.17 -3.00 26.12
CA GLU A 143 9.97 -2.64 25.35
C GLU A 143 9.78 -1.12 25.27
N ALA A 144 9.92 -0.41 26.40
CA ALA A 144 9.78 1.05 26.42
C ALA A 144 10.85 1.74 25.57
N ALA A 145 12.10 1.26 25.62
CA ALA A 145 13.20 1.77 24.82
C ALA A 145 12.99 1.50 23.33
N ALA A 146 12.65 0.26 22.95
CA ALA A 146 12.38 -0.12 21.56
C ALA A 146 11.24 0.71 20.95
N TRP A 147 10.19 1.00 21.73
CA TRP A 147 9.12 1.90 21.30
C TRP A 147 9.64 3.31 21.01
N ALA A 148 10.40 3.91 21.93
CA ALA A 148 10.93 5.25 21.75
C ALA A 148 11.81 5.34 20.51
N ILE A 149 12.71 4.35 20.33
CA ILE A 149 13.58 4.22 19.16
C ILE A 149 12.77 4.10 17.86
N GLY A 150 11.73 3.26 17.82
CA GLY A 150 10.88 3.11 16.64
C GLY A 150 10.16 4.42 16.26
N TYR A 151 9.66 5.17 17.25
CA TYR A 151 9.01 6.47 17.03
C TYR A 151 9.97 7.56 16.57
N ILE A 152 11.25 7.50 16.93
CA ILE A 152 12.27 8.37 16.35
C ILE A 152 12.50 8.00 14.88
N ALA A 153 12.73 6.70 14.61
CA ALA A 153 13.03 6.22 13.27
C ALA A 153 11.87 6.39 12.28
N GLN A 154 10.61 6.49 12.73
CA GLN A 154 9.46 6.42 11.82
C GLN A 154 9.34 7.63 10.85
N HIS A 155 9.97 8.78 11.13
CA HIS A 155 9.65 10.04 10.47
C HIS A 155 10.45 10.32 9.21
N THR A 156 11.78 10.30 9.31
CA THR A 156 12.68 10.64 8.19
C THR A 156 13.82 9.64 8.07
N SER A 157 14.44 9.61 6.88
CA SER A 157 15.64 8.78 6.65
C SER A 157 16.83 9.21 7.53
N GLU A 158 16.96 10.51 7.85
CA GLU A 158 18.03 11.04 8.70
C GLU A 158 17.87 10.58 10.15
N LEU A 159 16.66 10.66 10.70
CA LEU A 159 16.36 10.16 12.05
C LEU A 159 16.55 8.65 12.15
N ALA A 160 16.14 7.91 11.12
CA ALA A 160 16.40 6.47 11.05
C ALA A 160 17.91 6.17 10.96
N GLN A 161 18.70 6.99 10.25
CA GLN A 161 20.15 6.86 10.19
C GLN A 161 20.78 7.11 11.57
N HIS A 162 20.36 8.13 12.31
CA HIS A 162 20.83 8.35 13.69
C HIS A 162 20.57 7.14 14.58
N VAL A 163 19.42 6.49 14.45
CA VAL A 163 19.10 5.24 15.19
C VAL A 163 20.04 4.09 14.80
N VAL A 164 20.38 3.96 13.52
CA VAL A 164 21.35 2.96 13.04
C VAL A 164 22.75 3.26 13.56
N ASP A 165 23.20 4.52 13.45
CA ASP A 165 24.53 4.98 13.89
C ASP A 165 24.72 4.82 15.40
N ALA A 166 23.64 4.97 16.18
CA ALA A 166 23.63 4.70 17.62
C ALA A 166 23.76 3.20 17.98
N GLY A 167 23.76 2.29 17.00
CA GLY A 167 23.91 0.85 17.24
C GLY A 167 22.64 0.15 17.73
N ALA A 168 21.45 0.74 17.51
CA ALA A 168 20.19 0.17 18.00
C ALA A 168 19.79 -1.13 17.29
N VAL A 169 20.13 -1.27 16.00
CA VAL A 169 19.62 -2.37 15.15
C VAL A 169 19.99 -3.76 15.67
N PRO A 170 21.27 -4.10 15.95
CA PRO A 170 21.61 -5.42 16.48
C PRO A 170 20.88 -5.76 17.79
N LEU A 171 20.68 -4.77 18.67
CA LEU A 171 19.98 -4.96 19.94
C LEU A 171 18.47 -5.17 19.75
N LEU A 172 17.85 -4.49 18.79
CA LEU A 172 16.46 -4.74 18.41
C LEU A 172 16.30 -6.16 17.84
N VAL A 173 17.30 -6.68 17.11
CA VAL A 173 17.29 -8.08 16.63
C VAL A 173 17.41 -9.08 17.78
N LEU A 174 18.21 -8.80 18.80
CA LEU A 174 18.23 -9.61 20.01
C LEU A 174 16.86 -9.58 20.71
N CYS A 175 16.17 -8.43 20.75
CA CYS A 175 14.84 -8.32 21.31
C CYS A 175 13.77 -9.16 20.57
N ILE A 176 13.96 -9.47 19.28
CA ILE A 176 13.08 -10.40 18.53
C ILE A 176 13.21 -11.85 19.02
N GLN A 177 14.38 -12.20 19.55
CA GLN A 177 14.70 -13.57 19.97
C GLN A 177 14.18 -13.88 21.39
N GLU A 178 13.97 -12.84 22.21
CA GLU A 178 13.44 -12.95 23.58
C GLU A 178 12.05 -13.58 23.64
N PRO A 179 11.65 -14.28 24.72
CA PRO A 179 10.37 -14.98 24.79
C PRO A 179 9.14 -14.04 24.82
N GLU A 180 9.29 -12.79 25.25
CA GLU A 180 8.17 -11.86 25.42
C GLU A 180 7.58 -11.38 24.09
N VAL A 181 6.37 -11.85 23.77
CA VAL A 181 5.64 -11.47 22.55
C VAL A 181 5.46 -9.95 22.42
N ALA A 182 5.24 -9.24 23.53
CA ALA A 182 5.11 -7.78 23.53
C ALA A 182 6.40 -7.11 23.03
N LEU A 183 7.55 -7.55 23.52
CA LEU A 183 8.86 -7.05 23.09
C LEU A 183 9.12 -7.37 21.61
N LYS A 184 8.84 -8.60 21.16
CA LYS A 184 8.97 -8.99 19.73
C LYS A 184 8.16 -8.07 18.81
N ARG A 185 6.92 -7.74 19.18
CA ARG A 185 6.06 -6.86 18.37
C ARG A 185 6.70 -5.49 18.18
N VAL A 186 7.21 -4.91 19.27
CA VAL A 186 7.75 -3.55 19.28
C VAL A 186 9.08 -3.51 18.55
N ALA A 187 9.96 -4.48 18.79
CA ALA A 187 11.21 -4.62 18.06
C ALA A 187 10.96 -4.78 16.55
N ALA A 188 9.99 -5.61 16.15
CA ALA A 188 9.67 -5.80 14.73
C ALA A 188 9.08 -4.52 14.11
N SER A 189 8.29 -3.76 14.87
CA SER A 189 7.78 -2.45 14.45
C SER A 189 8.92 -1.46 14.25
N ALA A 190 9.83 -1.33 15.23
CA ALA A 190 10.96 -0.42 15.15
C ALA A 190 11.89 -0.75 13.97
N LEU A 191 12.19 -2.04 13.75
CA LEU A 191 12.96 -2.48 12.57
C LEU A 191 12.22 -2.18 11.26
N SER A 192 10.89 -2.34 11.22
CA SER A 192 10.07 -1.94 10.08
C SER A 192 10.12 -0.42 9.83
N ASP A 193 10.15 0.39 10.89
CA ASP A 193 10.20 1.85 10.80
C ASP A 193 11.57 2.37 10.35
N ILE A 194 12.65 1.66 10.65
CA ILE A 194 13.99 1.94 10.11
C ILE A 194 14.05 1.53 8.63
N ALA A 195 13.64 0.28 8.32
CA ALA A 195 13.80 -0.30 6.99
C ALA A 195 12.97 0.39 5.90
N LYS A 196 11.93 1.18 6.21
CA LYS A 196 11.02 1.73 5.19
C LYS A 196 11.59 2.87 4.34
N HIS A 197 12.65 3.52 4.80
CA HIS A 197 13.13 4.81 4.28
C HIS A 197 14.08 4.70 3.09
N SER A 198 15.10 3.85 3.16
CA SER A 198 16.11 3.72 2.10
C SER A 198 16.64 2.28 1.96
N PRO A 199 17.22 1.92 0.80
CA PRO A 199 17.88 0.62 0.63
C PRO A 199 19.04 0.41 1.62
N GLU A 200 19.82 1.45 1.94
CA GLU A 200 20.94 1.36 2.88
C GLU A 200 20.47 1.05 4.31
N LEU A 201 19.39 1.70 4.77
CA LEU A 201 18.79 1.42 6.07
C LEU A 201 18.15 0.04 6.13
N ALA A 202 17.50 -0.40 5.04
CA ALA A 202 16.98 -1.75 4.94
C ALA A 202 18.12 -2.79 4.96
N GLN A 203 19.24 -2.52 4.30
CA GLN A 203 20.43 -3.36 4.36
C GLN A 203 21.00 -3.43 5.78
N ALA A 204 21.14 -2.29 6.46
CA ALA A 204 21.59 -2.26 7.85
C ALA A 204 20.69 -3.08 8.78
N VAL A 205 19.38 -3.10 8.53
CA VAL A 205 18.44 -3.98 9.24
C VAL A 205 18.66 -5.45 8.89
N VAL A 206 19.00 -5.80 7.66
CA VAL A 206 19.19 -7.20 7.23
C VAL A 206 20.53 -7.79 7.66
N ASP A 207 21.60 -7.01 7.67
CA ASP A 207 22.98 -7.42 7.98
C ASP A 207 23.13 -8.27 9.27
N PRO A 208 22.49 -7.95 10.41
CA PRO A 208 22.55 -8.80 11.62
C PRO A 208 21.73 -10.10 11.53
N GLY A 209 21.23 -10.48 10.36
CA GLY A 209 20.44 -11.70 10.14
C GLY A 209 18.96 -11.57 10.52
N THR A 210 18.41 -10.34 10.57
CA THR A 210 17.03 -10.06 11.01
C THR A 210 15.98 -10.92 10.33
N VAL A 211 16.11 -11.13 9.02
CA VAL A 211 15.12 -11.88 8.22
C VAL A 211 14.99 -13.33 8.70
N ALA A 212 16.11 -13.97 9.07
CA ALA A 212 16.11 -15.34 9.58
C ALA A 212 15.34 -15.49 10.91
N TYR A 213 15.30 -14.45 11.73
CA TYR A 213 14.53 -14.42 12.98
C TYR A 213 13.08 -14.01 12.77
N LEU A 214 12.78 -13.18 11.78
CA LEU A 214 11.42 -12.73 11.47
C LEU A 214 10.61 -13.76 10.69
N ALA A 215 11.21 -14.46 9.72
CA ALA A 215 10.50 -15.38 8.83
C ALA A 215 9.72 -16.48 9.58
N PRO A 216 10.27 -17.15 10.62
CA PRO A 216 9.52 -18.13 11.39
C PRO A 216 8.31 -17.54 12.13
N LEU A 217 8.35 -16.24 12.48
CA LEU A 217 7.28 -15.57 13.23
C LEU A 217 6.05 -15.23 12.37
N ILE A 218 6.11 -15.45 11.05
CA ILE A 218 4.96 -15.30 10.14
C ILE A 218 3.79 -16.22 10.54
N GLN A 219 4.09 -17.38 11.13
CA GLN A 219 3.10 -18.36 11.60
C GLN A 219 2.82 -18.29 13.10
N HIS A 220 3.30 -17.25 13.78
CA HIS A 220 3.08 -17.11 15.22
C HIS A 220 1.58 -16.96 15.53
N PRO A 221 1.05 -17.57 16.62
CA PRO A 221 -0.38 -17.49 16.97
C PRO A 221 -0.85 -16.06 17.25
N ASP A 222 0.08 -15.19 17.64
CA ASP A 222 -0.23 -13.80 17.93
C ASP A 222 -0.40 -12.94 16.66
N ALA A 223 -1.64 -12.50 16.40
CA ALA A 223 -1.96 -11.68 15.23
C ALA A 223 -1.21 -10.34 15.21
N LYS A 224 -1.06 -9.67 16.36
CA LYS A 224 -0.36 -8.38 16.43
C LYS A 224 1.12 -8.51 16.05
N LEU A 225 1.79 -9.59 16.45
CA LEU A 225 3.15 -9.89 16.04
C LEU A 225 3.22 -10.17 14.53
N LYS A 226 2.32 -11.03 14.01
CA LYS A 226 2.24 -11.29 12.56
C LYS A 226 2.10 -10.02 11.73
N ARG A 227 1.28 -9.05 12.19
CA ARG A 227 1.14 -7.74 11.52
C ARG A 227 2.49 -7.06 11.36
N GLN A 228 3.28 -6.98 12.44
CA GLN A 228 4.58 -6.29 12.43
C GLN A 228 5.63 -7.04 11.64
N VAL A 229 5.68 -8.37 11.78
CA VAL A 229 6.60 -9.23 11.02
C VAL A 229 6.35 -9.10 9.51
N CYS A 230 5.09 -9.24 9.06
CA CYS A 230 4.76 -9.10 7.64
C CYS A 230 5.01 -7.68 7.13
N SER A 231 4.79 -6.66 7.96
CA SER A 231 5.11 -5.26 7.61
C SER A 231 6.61 -5.08 7.43
N CYS A 232 7.43 -5.55 8.37
CA CYS A 232 8.88 -5.43 8.33
C CYS A 232 9.46 -6.12 7.08
N LEU A 233 9.06 -7.36 6.82
CA LEU A 233 9.48 -8.08 5.60
C LEU A 233 9.05 -7.36 4.32
N ALA A 234 7.88 -6.74 4.29
CA ALA A 234 7.45 -5.92 3.16
C ALA A 234 8.33 -4.66 2.98
N GLN A 235 8.68 -3.96 4.06
CA GLN A 235 9.53 -2.78 3.98
C GLN A 235 10.96 -3.12 3.53
N ILE A 236 11.51 -4.26 3.98
CA ILE A 236 12.79 -4.77 3.50
C ILE A 236 12.72 -5.08 2.00
N SER A 237 11.72 -5.88 1.60
CA SER A 237 11.54 -6.32 0.20
C SER A 237 11.25 -5.17 -0.77
N LYS A 238 10.85 -3.99 -0.28
CA LYS A 238 10.44 -2.85 -1.11
C LYS A 238 11.60 -2.28 -1.94
N HIS A 239 12.84 -2.33 -1.47
CA HIS A 239 13.88 -1.43 -1.97
C HIS A 239 14.75 -1.97 -3.11
N SER A 240 15.11 -3.25 -3.09
CA SER A 240 15.95 -3.85 -4.13
C SER A 240 15.58 -5.31 -4.39
N VAL A 241 16.07 -5.84 -5.52
CA VAL A 241 15.92 -7.26 -5.88
C VAL A 241 16.66 -8.12 -4.84
N ASP A 242 17.91 -7.77 -4.52
CA ASP A 242 18.75 -8.50 -3.55
C ASP A 242 18.08 -8.62 -2.18
N LEU A 243 17.48 -7.54 -1.66
CA LEU A 243 16.76 -7.56 -0.39
C LEU A 243 15.49 -8.43 -0.45
N ALA A 244 14.79 -8.43 -1.58
CA ALA A 244 13.65 -9.31 -1.79
C ALA A 244 14.07 -10.78 -1.92
N GLU A 245 15.21 -11.07 -2.55
CA GLU A 245 15.81 -12.40 -2.62
C GLU A 245 16.14 -12.93 -1.23
N ILE A 246 16.80 -12.14 -0.37
CA ILE A 246 17.09 -12.53 1.03
C ILE A 246 15.80 -12.89 1.78
N VAL A 247 14.72 -12.13 1.59
CA VAL A 247 13.42 -12.43 2.22
C VAL A 247 12.82 -13.74 1.71
N VAL A 248 12.98 -14.06 0.43
CA VAL A 248 12.48 -15.32 -0.14
C VAL A 248 13.35 -16.53 0.25
N GLU A 249 14.67 -16.35 0.31
CA GLU A 249 15.64 -17.37 0.75
C GLU A 249 15.42 -17.79 2.20
N ALA A 250 14.82 -16.93 3.03
CA ALA A 250 14.40 -17.26 4.39
C ALA A 250 13.13 -18.12 4.47
N GLU A 251 12.76 -18.82 3.39
CA GLU A 251 11.69 -19.82 3.31
C GLU A 251 10.31 -19.31 3.77
N ILE A 252 9.97 -18.07 3.42
CA ILE A 252 8.66 -17.49 3.77
C ILE A 252 7.49 -18.17 3.04
N PHE A 253 7.76 -18.91 1.97
CA PHE A 253 6.76 -19.67 1.21
C PHE A 253 6.67 -21.12 1.70
N PRO A 254 5.46 -21.71 1.77
CA PRO A 254 4.15 -21.12 1.49
C PRO A 254 3.54 -20.34 2.67
N ASN A 255 4.25 -20.28 3.80
CA ASN A 255 3.72 -19.78 5.08
C ASN A 255 3.08 -18.39 5.01
N ILE A 256 3.69 -17.43 4.31
CA ILE A 256 3.13 -16.09 4.17
C ILE A 256 1.81 -16.07 3.37
N LEU A 257 1.58 -17.04 2.49
CA LEU A 257 0.35 -17.15 1.70
C LEU A 257 -0.82 -17.63 2.56
N TYR A 258 -0.58 -18.46 3.57
CA TYR A 258 -1.63 -18.87 4.52
C TYR A 258 -2.21 -17.70 5.30
N ASN A 259 -1.41 -16.65 5.52
CA ASN A 259 -1.86 -15.42 6.18
C ASN A 259 -2.87 -14.61 5.35
N PHE A 260 -3.11 -14.94 4.07
CA PHE A 260 -4.21 -14.34 3.31
C PHE A 260 -5.60 -14.74 3.81
N LYS A 261 -5.70 -15.84 4.58
CA LYS A 261 -6.92 -16.34 5.19
C LYS A 261 -6.96 -16.11 6.70
N ASP A 262 -6.07 -15.27 7.23
CA ASP A 262 -6.06 -14.93 8.65
C ASP A 262 -7.36 -14.22 9.06
N ILE A 263 -7.79 -14.42 10.31
CA ILE A 263 -8.96 -13.72 10.88
C ILE A 263 -8.70 -12.21 10.94
N ASP A 264 -7.43 -11.83 11.10
CA ASP A 264 -6.98 -10.46 11.19
C ASP A 264 -6.75 -9.82 9.81
N HIS A 265 -7.64 -8.90 9.41
CA HIS A 265 -7.53 -8.21 8.12
C HIS A 265 -6.22 -7.44 7.93
N THR A 266 -5.59 -6.94 8.99
CA THR A 266 -4.31 -6.25 8.88
C THR A 266 -3.17 -7.23 8.59
N VAL A 267 -3.20 -8.44 9.17
CA VAL A 267 -2.26 -9.51 8.83
C VAL A 267 -2.39 -9.86 7.34
N ARG A 268 -3.62 -10.08 6.85
CA ARG A 268 -3.87 -10.38 5.43
C ARG A 268 -3.31 -9.29 4.51
N LYS A 269 -3.59 -8.02 4.83
CA LYS A 269 -3.12 -6.85 4.06
C LYS A 269 -1.59 -6.76 4.04
N ASN A 270 -0.93 -6.93 5.19
CA ASN A 270 0.52 -6.82 5.29
C ASN A 270 1.22 -7.99 4.57
N ALA A 271 0.69 -9.21 4.68
CA ALA A 271 1.16 -10.34 3.91
C ALA A 271 1.03 -10.09 2.39
N ALA A 272 -0.13 -9.60 1.93
CA ALA A 272 -0.33 -9.28 0.52
C ALA A 272 0.57 -8.13 0.03
N THR A 273 0.87 -7.17 0.92
CA THR A 273 1.84 -6.09 0.66
C THR A 273 3.24 -6.65 0.50
N CYS A 274 3.68 -7.57 1.36
CA CYS A 274 4.98 -8.22 1.23
C CYS A 274 5.10 -8.96 -0.12
N ILE A 275 4.08 -9.74 -0.51
CA ILE A 275 4.07 -10.42 -1.81
C ILE A 275 4.08 -9.44 -2.98
N ARG A 276 3.37 -8.31 -2.88
CA ARG A 276 3.44 -7.25 -3.90
C ARG A 276 4.85 -6.70 -4.03
N GLU A 277 5.51 -6.40 -2.91
CA GLU A 277 6.87 -5.85 -2.92
C GLU A 277 7.89 -6.83 -3.49
N ILE A 278 7.75 -8.13 -3.24
CA ILE A 278 8.60 -9.16 -3.84
C ILE A 278 8.31 -9.31 -5.34
N ALA A 279 7.03 -9.37 -5.71
CA ALA A 279 6.61 -9.62 -7.10
C ALA A 279 7.10 -8.55 -8.06
N LYS A 280 7.19 -7.28 -7.65
CA LYS A 280 7.49 -6.16 -8.57
C LYS A 280 8.91 -6.15 -9.13
N HIS A 281 9.83 -6.92 -8.56
CA HIS A 281 11.26 -6.80 -8.80
C HIS A 281 11.78 -7.62 -9.98
N SER A 282 11.47 -8.92 -10.03
CA SER A 282 12.00 -9.80 -11.07
C SER A 282 11.02 -10.90 -11.51
N PRO A 283 11.17 -11.41 -12.76
CA PRO A 283 10.43 -12.58 -13.20
C PRO A 283 10.73 -13.82 -12.35
N GLU A 284 11.95 -13.97 -11.84
CA GLU A 284 12.40 -15.10 -11.03
C GLU A 284 11.65 -15.15 -9.70
N LEU A 285 11.57 -14.01 -8.99
CA LEU A 285 10.79 -13.87 -7.76
C LEU A 285 9.29 -14.10 -8.01
N SER A 286 8.75 -13.57 -9.12
CA SER A 286 7.37 -13.83 -9.52
C SER A 286 7.10 -15.31 -9.82
N LYS A 287 8.04 -16.03 -10.43
CA LYS A 287 7.94 -17.49 -10.65
C LYS A 287 7.93 -18.24 -9.33
N LEU A 288 8.77 -17.87 -8.36
CA LEU A 288 8.76 -18.49 -7.03
C LEU A 288 7.41 -18.32 -6.33
N ILE A 289 6.82 -17.12 -6.38
CA ILE A 289 5.48 -16.85 -5.84
C ILE A 289 4.44 -17.77 -6.51
N VAL A 290 4.45 -17.87 -7.84
CA VAL A 290 3.49 -18.71 -8.59
C VAL A 290 3.67 -20.19 -8.27
N ASN A 291 4.91 -20.68 -8.24
CA ASN A 291 5.24 -22.08 -7.93
C ASN A 291 4.81 -22.48 -6.51
N ALA A 292 4.83 -21.54 -5.57
CA ALA A 292 4.32 -21.73 -4.20
C ALA A 292 2.78 -21.69 -4.09
N GLY A 293 2.05 -21.56 -5.20
CA GLY A 293 0.58 -21.43 -5.22
C GLY A 293 0.08 -20.00 -5.00
N GLY A 294 0.96 -19.01 -5.07
CA GLY A 294 0.64 -17.61 -4.81
C GLY A 294 -0.37 -17.01 -5.78
N ALA A 295 -0.44 -17.47 -7.03
CA ALA A 295 -1.44 -16.99 -7.99
C ALA A 295 -2.87 -17.27 -7.50
N SER A 296 -3.18 -18.51 -7.14
CA SER A 296 -4.51 -18.87 -6.62
C SER A 296 -4.79 -18.17 -5.28
N ALA A 297 -3.81 -18.11 -4.39
CA ALA A 297 -3.96 -17.48 -3.08
C ALA A 297 -4.26 -15.97 -3.19
N LEU A 298 -3.59 -15.27 -4.11
CA LEU A 298 -3.84 -13.85 -4.39
C LEU A 298 -5.23 -13.64 -5.01
N VAL A 299 -5.68 -14.54 -5.89
CA VAL A 299 -7.01 -14.45 -6.49
C VAL A 299 -8.11 -14.62 -5.44
N ASP A 300 -7.99 -15.63 -4.58
CA ASP A 300 -8.91 -15.83 -3.44
C ASP A 300 -8.92 -14.59 -2.53
N TYR A 301 -7.74 -14.06 -2.19
CA TYR A 301 -7.61 -12.84 -1.38
C TYR A 301 -8.32 -11.64 -2.00
N VAL A 302 -8.14 -11.40 -3.31
CA VAL A 302 -8.78 -10.29 -4.02
C VAL A 302 -10.29 -10.47 -4.12
N ALA A 303 -10.79 -11.71 -4.20
CA ALA A 303 -12.22 -11.98 -4.21
C ALA A 303 -12.89 -11.68 -2.86
N GLU A 304 -12.20 -11.94 -1.74
CA GLU A 304 -12.75 -11.77 -0.39
C GLU A 304 -12.50 -10.39 0.23
N ALA A 305 -11.40 -9.72 -0.13
CA ALA A 305 -11.07 -8.41 0.42
C ALA A 305 -12.03 -7.31 -0.06
N SER A 306 -12.03 -6.16 0.60
CA SER A 306 -12.80 -4.98 0.19
C SER A 306 -12.00 -3.69 0.43
N GLY A 307 -12.30 -2.65 -0.35
CA GLY A 307 -11.66 -1.35 -0.26
C GLY A 307 -10.13 -1.42 -0.34
N ASN A 308 -9.46 -0.57 0.44
CA ASN A 308 -8.00 -0.43 0.42
C ASN A 308 -7.22 -1.71 0.75
N ASN A 309 -7.83 -2.70 1.40
CA ASN A 309 -7.17 -3.97 1.68
C ASN A 309 -6.97 -4.79 0.40
N LYS A 310 -7.82 -4.61 -0.63
CA LYS A 310 -7.72 -5.35 -1.90
C LYS A 310 -6.52 -4.92 -2.75
N LEU A 311 -6.09 -3.67 -2.61
CA LEU A 311 -5.11 -3.03 -3.49
C LEU A 311 -3.77 -3.79 -3.59
N PRO A 312 -3.13 -4.24 -2.48
CA PRO A 312 -1.88 -4.99 -2.59
C PRO A 312 -2.01 -6.27 -3.41
N GLY A 313 -3.12 -7.00 -3.25
CA GLY A 313 -3.39 -8.23 -4.02
C GLY A 313 -3.57 -7.96 -5.51
N ILE A 314 -4.35 -6.94 -5.88
CA ILE A 314 -4.53 -6.54 -7.29
C ILE A 314 -3.18 -6.16 -7.92
N MET A 315 -2.37 -5.38 -7.21
CA MET A 315 -1.06 -4.96 -7.71
C MET A 315 -0.09 -6.13 -7.83
N ALA A 316 -0.06 -7.05 -6.86
CA ALA A 316 0.78 -8.25 -6.92
C ALA A 316 0.45 -9.10 -8.15
N ILE A 317 -0.84 -9.34 -8.42
CA ILE A 317 -1.29 -10.04 -9.64
C ILE A 317 -0.81 -9.31 -10.90
N GLY A 318 -0.92 -7.98 -10.92
CA GLY A 318 -0.49 -7.17 -12.06
C GLY A 318 1.01 -7.21 -12.30
N TYR A 319 1.84 -7.16 -11.25
CA TYR A 319 3.30 -7.30 -11.37
C TYR A 319 3.68 -8.70 -11.86
N ILE A 320 3.12 -9.77 -11.29
CA ILE A 320 3.35 -11.15 -11.75
C ILE A 320 3.00 -11.28 -13.24
N SER A 321 1.83 -10.77 -13.63
CA SER A 321 1.36 -10.82 -15.00
C SER A 321 2.18 -9.96 -15.95
N ALA A 322 2.91 -8.95 -15.47
CA ALA A 322 3.66 -8.05 -16.33
C ALA A 322 4.89 -8.73 -16.97
N PHE A 323 5.54 -9.67 -16.29
CA PHE A 323 6.86 -10.14 -16.73
C PHE A 323 6.86 -11.11 -17.90
N SER A 324 5.92 -12.05 -17.96
CA SER A 324 5.92 -13.08 -19.01
C SER A 324 4.54 -13.64 -19.30
N GLU A 325 4.41 -14.23 -20.48
CA GLU A 325 3.20 -14.91 -20.93
C GLU A 325 2.86 -16.09 -20.02
N THR A 326 3.84 -16.87 -19.57
CA THR A 326 3.63 -18.01 -18.67
C THR A 326 3.06 -17.58 -17.32
N LEU A 327 3.56 -16.47 -16.76
CA LEU A 327 3.08 -15.94 -15.48
C LEU A 327 1.67 -15.35 -15.60
N ALA A 328 1.40 -14.63 -16.69
CA ALA A 328 0.04 -14.13 -16.97
C ALA A 328 -0.95 -15.28 -17.18
N LEU A 329 -0.55 -16.36 -17.87
CA LEU A 329 -1.37 -17.55 -18.06
C LEU A 329 -1.67 -18.26 -16.73
N ALA A 330 -0.72 -18.30 -15.79
CA ALA A 330 -0.95 -18.86 -14.46
C ALA A 330 -2.06 -18.10 -13.70
N VAL A 331 -2.10 -16.76 -13.82
CA VAL A 331 -3.16 -15.92 -13.26
C VAL A 331 -4.50 -16.19 -13.94
N ILE A 332 -4.53 -16.35 -15.26
CA ILE A 332 -5.75 -16.68 -16.02
C ILE A 332 -6.30 -18.05 -15.59
N THR A 333 -5.42 -19.05 -15.49
CA THR A 333 -5.76 -20.41 -15.07
C THR A 333 -6.30 -20.43 -13.63
N SER A 334 -5.78 -19.54 -12.78
CA SER A 334 -6.28 -19.32 -11.41
C SER A 334 -7.57 -18.50 -11.34
N LYS A 335 -8.20 -18.19 -12.48
CA LYS A 335 -9.44 -17.38 -12.60
C LYS A 335 -9.30 -15.94 -12.10
N GLY A 336 -8.11 -15.36 -12.19
CA GLY A 336 -7.82 -14.02 -11.66
C GLY A 336 -8.51 -12.84 -12.36
N ILE A 337 -8.97 -13.01 -13.61
CA ILE A 337 -9.64 -11.95 -14.36
C ILE A 337 -10.95 -11.52 -13.67
N THR A 338 -11.75 -12.47 -13.18
CA THR A 338 -13.09 -12.17 -12.65
C THR A 338 -13.05 -11.33 -11.37
N PRO A 339 -12.25 -11.67 -10.34
CA PRO A 339 -12.15 -10.84 -9.14
C PRO A 339 -11.59 -9.45 -9.39
N VAL A 340 -10.58 -9.32 -10.28
CA VAL A 340 -10.03 -8.01 -10.64
C VAL A 340 -11.04 -7.17 -11.44
N LYS A 341 -11.80 -7.80 -12.34
CA LYS A 341 -12.92 -7.14 -13.03
C LYS A 341 -13.99 -6.68 -12.03
N SER A 342 -14.34 -7.52 -11.06
CA SER A 342 -15.29 -7.12 -10.01
C SER A 342 -14.78 -5.87 -9.30
N ALA A 343 -13.50 -5.82 -8.93
CA ALA A 343 -12.91 -4.65 -8.28
C ALA A 343 -12.95 -3.37 -9.14
N LEU A 344 -12.76 -3.49 -10.46
CA LEU A 344 -12.90 -2.38 -11.40
C LEU A 344 -14.31 -1.77 -11.41
N ILE A 345 -15.34 -2.59 -11.17
CA ILE A 345 -16.75 -2.20 -11.26
C ILE A 345 -17.30 -1.76 -9.91
N SER A 346 -17.06 -2.56 -8.86
CA SER A 346 -17.77 -2.47 -7.59
C SER A 346 -17.11 -1.56 -6.55
N GLU A 347 -15.80 -1.37 -6.62
CA GLU A 347 -15.10 -0.55 -5.62
C GLU A 347 -15.45 0.94 -5.81
N PRO A 348 -15.68 1.72 -4.75
CA PRO A 348 -16.02 3.13 -4.89
C PRO A 348 -14.79 3.97 -5.25
N GLU A 349 -13.60 3.60 -4.76
CA GLU A 349 -12.42 4.42 -4.92
C GLU A 349 -11.70 4.21 -6.26
N ASP A 350 -11.49 5.31 -6.95
CA ASP A 350 -10.90 5.32 -8.28
C ASP A 350 -9.46 4.81 -8.33
N HIS A 351 -8.66 4.96 -7.28
CA HIS A 351 -7.30 4.42 -7.27
C HIS A 351 -7.28 2.88 -7.29
N ILE A 352 -8.31 2.24 -6.71
CA ILE A 352 -8.47 0.77 -6.76
C ILE A 352 -8.93 0.34 -8.15
N LYS A 353 -9.89 1.06 -8.74
CA LYS A 353 -10.29 0.84 -10.14
C LYS A 353 -9.11 1.01 -11.09
N ALA A 354 -8.29 2.03 -10.88
CA ALA A 354 -7.15 2.34 -11.72
C ALA A 354 -6.09 1.24 -11.64
N ALA A 355 -5.80 0.73 -10.43
CA ALA A 355 -4.94 -0.45 -10.24
C ALA A 355 -5.53 -1.70 -10.93
N SER A 356 -6.85 -1.92 -10.82
CA SER A 356 -7.55 -3.03 -11.47
C SER A 356 -7.46 -2.96 -13.00
N ALA A 357 -7.69 -1.77 -13.57
CA ALA A 357 -7.56 -1.52 -15.00
C ALA A 357 -6.13 -1.79 -15.49
N TRP A 358 -5.12 -1.33 -14.74
CA TRP A 358 -3.73 -1.62 -15.05
C TRP A 358 -3.43 -3.12 -15.00
N THR A 359 -3.83 -3.82 -13.94
CA THR A 359 -3.63 -5.28 -13.78
C THR A 359 -4.27 -6.08 -14.91
N LEU A 360 -5.52 -5.77 -15.28
CA LEU A 360 -6.20 -6.41 -16.41
C LEU A 360 -5.47 -6.17 -17.74
N GLY A 361 -4.92 -4.96 -17.91
CA GLY A 361 -4.04 -4.64 -19.03
C GLY A 361 -2.75 -5.48 -19.04
N GLN A 362 -2.14 -5.75 -17.88
CA GLN A 362 -0.96 -6.61 -17.77
C GLN A 362 -1.27 -8.06 -18.14
N ILE A 363 -2.43 -8.57 -17.74
CA ILE A 363 -2.86 -9.94 -18.06
C ILE A 363 -3.06 -10.09 -19.58
N GLY A 364 -3.78 -9.18 -20.22
CA GLY A 364 -4.21 -9.34 -21.62
C GLY A 364 -3.23 -8.87 -22.71
N ARG A 365 -2.03 -8.37 -22.37
CA ARG A 365 -1.11 -7.73 -23.35
C ARG A 365 -0.16 -8.65 -24.10
N HIS A 366 -0.08 -9.93 -23.72
CA HIS A 366 0.97 -10.85 -24.19
C HIS A 366 0.64 -11.49 -25.53
N THR A 367 -0.32 -12.42 -25.54
CA THR A 367 -0.71 -13.21 -26.71
C THR A 367 -2.19 -13.04 -27.05
N PRO A 368 -2.62 -13.50 -28.25
CA PRO A 368 -4.04 -13.53 -28.60
C PRO A 368 -4.91 -14.31 -27.61
N ASP A 369 -4.41 -15.39 -27.02
CA ASP A 369 -5.18 -16.17 -26.03
C ASP A 369 -5.39 -15.40 -24.73
N HIS A 370 -4.38 -14.66 -24.28
CA HIS A 370 -4.50 -13.77 -23.11
C HIS A 370 -5.53 -12.66 -23.36
N SER A 371 -5.45 -12.02 -24.54
CA SER A 371 -6.38 -10.97 -24.94
C SER A 371 -7.81 -11.52 -25.07
N ARG A 372 -7.96 -12.72 -25.66
CA ARG A 372 -9.25 -13.42 -25.75
C ARG A 372 -9.85 -13.69 -24.38
N ALA A 373 -9.09 -14.23 -23.43
CA ALA A 373 -9.58 -14.50 -22.07
C ALA A 373 -10.10 -13.22 -21.37
N VAL A 374 -9.43 -12.10 -21.56
CA VAL A 374 -9.87 -10.79 -21.02
C VAL A 374 -11.10 -10.26 -21.76
N ALA A 375 -11.17 -10.45 -23.07
CA ALA A 375 -12.31 -10.03 -23.90
C ALA A 375 -13.58 -10.84 -23.60
N GLU A 376 -13.49 -12.15 -23.48
CA GLU A 376 -14.59 -13.06 -23.12
C GLU A 376 -15.15 -12.76 -21.73
N ALA A 377 -14.32 -12.25 -20.82
CA ALA A 377 -14.75 -11.79 -19.50
C ALA A 377 -15.46 -10.42 -19.52
N ASP A 378 -15.72 -9.83 -20.69
CA ASP A 378 -16.34 -8.51 -20.90
C ASP A 378 -15.55 -7.33 -20.30
N VAL A 379 -14.24 -7.48 -20.10
CA VAL A 379 -13.42 -6.43 -19.48
C VAL A 379 -13.28 -5.20 -20.37
N LEU A 380 -13.23 -5.38 -21.69
CA LEU A 380 -13.01 -4.30 -22.65
C LEU A 380 -14.11 -3.22 -22.56
N ARG A 381 -15.37 -3.60 -22.39
CA ARG A 381 -16.48 -2.65 -22.25
C ARG A 381 -16.38 -1.84 -20.96
N HIS A 382 -16.02 -2.49 -19.86
CA HIS A 382 -15.87 -1.84 -18.56
C HIS A 382 -14.67 -0.87 -18.54
N LEU A 383 -13.54 -1.25 -19.15
CA LEU A 383 -12.41 -0.33 -19.31
C LEU A 383 -12.78 0.88 -20.18
N LEU A 384 -13.60 0.68 -21.23
CA LEU A 384 -14.09 1.78 -22.06
C LEU A 384 -14.99 2.72 -21.26
N ALA A 385 -15.92 2.17 -20.47
CA ALA A 385 -16.78 2.94 -19.59
C ALA A 385 -15.96 3.78 -18.60
N CYS A 386 -14.98 3.18 -17.91
CA CYS A 386 -14.10 3.91 -17.00
C CYS A 386 -13.30 5.02 -17.69
N MET A 387 -12.90 4.83 -18.94
CA MET A 387 -12.15 5.83 -19.72
C MET A 387 -13.02 7.03 -20.14
N VAL A 388 -14.29 6.81 -20.46
CA VAL A 388 -15.19 7.85 -20.99
C VAL A 388 -15.98 8.56 -19.89
N HIS A 389 -16.25 7.88 -18.78
CA HIS A 389 -17.11 8.40 -17.73
C HIS A 389 -16.58 9.74 -17.15
N PRO A 390 -17.41 10.81 -17.09
CA PRO A 390 -16.96 12.15 -16.68
C PRO A 390 -16.31 12.16 -15.29
N ASN A 391 -16.90 11.45 -14.34
CA ASN A 391 -16.46 11.43 -12.94
C ASN A 391 -15.25 10.53 -12.67
N SER A 392 -14.76 9.77 -13.66
CA SER A 392 -13.53 9.03 -13.47
C SER A 392 -12.35 10.00 -13.36
N SER A 393 -11.47 9.73 -12.40
CA SER A 393 -10.19 10.39 -12.22
C SER A 393 -9.30 10.24 -13.45
N ASP A 394 -8.37 11.19 -13.61
CA ASP A 394 -7.44 11.18 -14.74
C ASP A 394 -6.54 9.95 -14.74
N ASP A 395 -6.11 9.48 -13.57
CA ASP A 395 -5.30 8.26 -13.44
C ASP A 395 -6.08 7.01 -13.92
N LEU A 396 -7.36 6.88 -13.52
CA LEU A 396 -8.23 5.80 -13.98
C LEU A 396 -8.43 5.86 -15.50
N LYS A 397 -8.70 7.05 -16.06
CA LYS A 397 -8.86 7.25 -17.51
C LYS A 397 -7.59 6.86 -18.27
N ILE A 398 -6.41 7.28 -17.80
CA ILE A 398 -5.12 6.99 -18.42
C ILE A 398 -4.81 5.49 -18.37
N LYS A 399 -4.96 4.84 -17.21
CA LYS A 399 -4.69 3.41 -17.06
C LYS A 399 -5.68 2.55 -17.84
N SER A 400 -6.97 2.90 -17.86
CA SER A 400 -7.98 2.22 -18.66
C SER A 400 -7.67 2.32 -20.16
N LYS A 401 -7.30 3.50 -20.65
CA LYS A 401 -6.88 3.70 -22.05
C LYS A 401 -5.63 2.87 -22.40
N ARG A 402 -4.62 2.85 -21.53
CA ARG A 402 -3.38 2.07 -21.75
C ARG A 402 -3.67 0.57 -21.76
N ALA A 403 -4.51 0.09 -20.86
CA ALA A 403 -4.96 -1.29 -20.80
C ALA A 403 -5.69 -1.69 -22.08
N LEU A 404 -6.71 -0.92 -22.48
CA LEU A 404 -7.45 -1.12 -23.73
C LEU A 404 -6.51 -1.22 -24.93
N LYS A 405 -5.61 -0.24 -25.10
CA LYS A 405 -4.66 -0.24 -26.21
C LYS A 405 -3.81 -1.51 -26.25
N SER A 406 -3.33 -1.96 -25.09
CA SER A 406 -2.43 -3.12 -24.99
C SER A 406 -3.16 -4.42 -25.27
N ILE A 407 -4.38 -4.58 -24.75
CA ILE A 407 -5.21 -5.77 -24.97
C ILE A 407 -5.68 -5.83 -26.44
N LEU A 408 -6.18 -4.70 -26.97
CA LEU A 408 -6.65 -4.60 -28.36
C LEU A 408 -5.52 -4.85 -29.36
N ALA A 409 -4.27 -4.52 -29.04
CA ALA A 409 -3.14 -4.81 -29.93
C ALA A 409 -2.92 -6.31 -30.17
N LYS A 410 -3.44 -7.17 -29.30
CA LYS A 410 -3.34 -8.63 -29.39
C LYS A 410 -4.70 -9.32 -29.63
N CYS A 411 -5.81 -8.57 -29.65
CA CYS A 411 -7.14 -9.14 -29.73
C CYS A 411 -7.46 -9.62 -31.14
N THR A 412 -7.57 -10.93 -31.32
CA THR A 412 -8.05 -11.55 -32.57
C THR A 412 -9.53 -11.95 -32.50
N HIS A 413 -10.18 -11.75 -31.35
CA HIS A 413 -11.58 -12.13 -31.13
C HIS A 413 -12.53 -11.00 -31.56
N LEU A 414 -12.87 -10.99 -32.86
CA LEU A 414 -13.63 -9.92 -33.51
C LEU A 414 -15.04 -9.70 -32.94
N GLN A 415 -15.70 -10.75 -32.44
CA GLN A 415 -17.04 -10.65 -31.85
C GLN A 415 -17.08 -9.72 -30.62
N ALA A 416 -16.03 -9.71 -29.80
CA ALA A 416 -15.94 -8.80 -28.66
C ALA A 416 -15.56 -7.35 -29.05
N LEU A 417 -14.99 -7.16 -30.24
CA LEU A 417 -14.56 -5.84 -30.73
C LEU A 417 -15.72 -5.04 -31.35
N GLN A 418 -16.68 -5.73 -31.96
CA GLN A 418 -17.81 -5.11 -32.65
C GLN A 418 -18.61 -4.14 -31.77
N PRO A 419 -19.02 -4.50 -30.53
CA PRO A 419 -19.79 -3.60 -29.67
C PRO A 419 -18.96 -2.40 -29.22
N LEU A 420 -17.65 -2.60 -29.01
CA LEU A 420 -16.76 -1.50 -28.64
C LEU A 420 -16.61 -0.47 -29.75
N LEU A 421 -16.68 -0.86 -31.03
CA LEU A 421 -16.46 0.07 -32.15
C LEU A 421 -17.49 1.22 -32.14
N ARG A 422 -18.74 0.92 -31.76
CA ARG A 422 -19.84 1.88 -31.70
C ARG A 422 -19.65 2.92 -30.59
N ASP A 423 -19.30 2.45 -29.39
CA ASP A 423 -19.26 3.30 -28.19
C ASP A 423 -17.89 3.95 -27.95
N ALA A 424 -16.85 3.47 -28.64
CA ALA A 424 -15.49 3.95 -28.45
C ALA A 424 -15.28 5.35 -29.04
N PRO A 425 -14.55 6.24 -28.34
CA PRO A 425 -14.03 7.45 -28.96
C PRO A 425 -13.10 7.15 -30.14
N VAL A 426 -12.99 8.07 -31.08
CA VAL A 426 -12.13 7.97 -32.29
C VAL A 426 -10.71 7.48 -31.99
N LYS A 427 -10.13 7.91 -30.86
CA LYS A 427 -8.79 7.51 -30.41
C LYS A 427 -8.66 6.01 -30.12
N VAL A 428 -9.75 5.35 -29.69
CA VAL A 428 -9.82 3.90 -29.42
C VAL A 428 -10.31 3.14 -30.66
N GLN A 429 -11.28 3.69 -31.41
CA GLN A 429 -11.77 3.10 -32.67
C GLN A 429 -10.64 2.79 -33.65
N LYS A 430 -9.61 3.65 -33.74
CA LYS A 430 -8.41 3.40 -34.54
C LYS A 430 -7.74 2.05 -34.23
N TYR A 431 -7.65 1.65 -32.97
CA TYR A 431 -7.03 0.38 -32.59
C TYR A 431 -7.93 -0.81 -32.91
N ILE A 432 -9.25 -0.62 -32.80
CA ILE A 432 -10.25 -1.64 -33.13
C ILE A 432 -10.26 -1.89 -34.65
N LEU A 433 -10.38 -0.82 -35.45
CA LEU A 433 -10.38 -0.92 -36.92
C LEU A 433 -9.08 -1.50 -37.45
N LYS A 434 -7.93 -1.18 -36.83
CA LYS A 434 -6.67 -1.83 -37.18
C LYS A 434 -6.76 -3.36 -37.08
N GLN A 435 -7.38 -3.90 -36.04
CA GLN A 435 -7.53 -5.37 -35.91
C GLN A 435 -8.51 -5.95 -36.93
N PHE A 436 -9.63 -5.26 -37.18
CA PHE A 436 -10.55 -5.68 -38.24
C PHE A 436 -9.88 -5.69 -39.61
N ALA A 437 -9.11 -4.66 -39.97
CA ALA A 437 -8.38 -4.59 -41.23
C ALA A 437 -7.38 -5.73 -41.41
N GLN A 438 -6.74 -6.18 -40.31
CA GLN A 438 -5.79 -7.30 -40.35
C GLN A 438 -6.48 -8.67 -40.47
N MET A 439 -7.66 -8.85 -39.88
CA MET A 439 -8.28 -10.17 -39.74
C MET A 439 -9.36 -10.45 -40.81
N LEU A 440 -10.14 -9.45 -41.22
CA LEU A 440 -11.22 -9.62 -42.19
C LEU A 440 -10.79 -10.17 -43.57
N PRO A 441 -9.61 -9.84 -44.13
CA PRO A 441 -9.17 -10.42 -45.40
C PRO A 441 -9.10 -11.95 -45.37
N HIS A 442 -8.82 -12.53 -44.21
CA HIS A 442 -8.51 -13.95 -44.04
C HIS A 442 -9.66 -14.77 -43.43
N ASP A 443 -10.75 -14.12 -43.00
CA ASP A 443 -11.87 -14.75 -42.30
C ASP A 443 -13.23 -14.40 -42.95
N LEU A 444 -13.81 -15.37 -43.65
CA LEU A 444 -15.10 -15.21 -44.33
C LEU A 444 -16.26 -15.09 -43.34
N GLU A 445 -16.23 -15.83 -42.24
CA GLU A 445 -17.31 -15.84 -41.25
C GLU A 445 -17.33 -14.50 -40.50
N ALA A 446 -16.16 -13.99 -40.13
CA ALA A 446 -16.01 -12.66 -39.56
C ALA A 446 -16.51 -11.56 -40.50
N ARG A 447 -16.23 -11.64 -41.81
CA ARG A 447 -16.75 -10.68 -42.80
C ARG A 447 -18.27 -10.67 -42.84
N ARG A 448 -18.90 -11.86 -42.89
CA ARG A 448 -20.37 -11.97 -42.86
C ARG A 448 -20.94 -11.40 -41.56
N SER A 449 -20.36 -11.78 -40.42
CA SER A 449 -20.78 -11.30 -39.10
C SER A 449 -20.61 -9.78 -38.97
N PHE A 450 -19.53 -9.21 -39.50
CA PHE A 450 -19.28 -7.76 -39.45
C PHE A 450 -20.36 -6.97 -40.19
N VAL A 451 -20.80 -7.45 -41.37
CA VAL A 451 -21.90 -6.84 -42.12
C VAL A 451 -23.25 -7.04 -41.41
N GLN A 452 -23.56 -8.27 -41.00
CA GLN A 452 -24.83 -8.61 -40.35
C GLN A 452 -25.08 -7.85 -39.04
N ASN A 453 -24.01 -7.51 -38.30
CA ASN A 453 -24.07 -6.76 -37.05
C ASN A 453 -23.93 -5.23 -37.27
N GLY A 454 -24.16 -4.73 -38.48
CA GLY A 454 -24.15 -3.28 -38.79
C GLY A 454 -22.76 -2.63 -38.76
N GLY A 455 -21.69 -3.42 -38.81
CA GLY A 455 -20.32 -2.90 -38.78
C GLY A 455 -19.95 -2.09 -40.02
N LEU A 456 -20.40 -2.54 -41.20
CA LEU A 456 -20.09 -1.86 -42.46
C LEU A 456 -20.84 -0.53 -42.59
N GLU A 457 -22.08 -0.45 -42.09
CA GLU A 457 -22.85 0.79 -41.99
C GLU A 457 -22.16 1.81 -41.08
N LEU A 458 -21.78 1.38 -39.86
CA LEU A 458 -21.01 2.22 -38.93
C LEU A 458 -19.68 2.68 -39.54
N LEU A 459 -19.02 1.81 -40.32
CA LEU A 459 -17.77 2.14 -40.99
C LEU A 459 -17.96 3.25 -42.03
N GLN A 460 -19.04 3.22 -42.83
CA GLN A 460 -19.31 4.28 -43.80
C GLN A 460 -19.67 5.61 -43.11
N GLN A 461 -20.42 5.58 -42.01
CA GLN A 461 -20.70 6.78 -41.20
C GLN A 461 -19.41 7.38 -40.63
N LEU A 462 -18.48 6.53 -40.16
CA LEU A 462 -17.18 6.98 -39.67
C LEU A 462 -16.31 7.57 -40.78
N SER A 463 -16.47 7.12 -42.03
CA SER A 463 -15.67 7.61 -43.16
C SER A 463 -15.88 9.09 -43.46
N GLU A 464 -17.07 9.65 -43.19
CA GLU A 464 -17.37 11.08 -43.37
C GLU A 464 -16.59 11.98 -42.40
N VAL A 465 -16.20 11.45 -41.24
CA VAL A 465 -15.55 12.21 -40.14
C VAL A 465 -14.10 11.76 -39.92
N ALA A 466 -13.66 10.71 -40.60
CA ALA A 466 -12.35 10.10 -40.41
C ALA A 466 -11.21 10.92 -41.04
N GLY A 467 -10.09 11.01 -40.31
CA GLY A 467 -8.85 11.62 -40.81
C GLY A 467 -7.61 10.77 -40.50
N GLY A 468 -6.59 10.89 -41.37
CA GLY A 468 -5.29 10.24 -41.22
C GLY A 468 -5.38 8.70 -41.25
N LYS A 469 -4.67 8.02 -40.33
CA LYS A 469 -4.60 6.55 -40.27
C LYS A 469 -5.96 5.86 -40.08
N LEU A 470 -6.98 6.56 -39.61
CA LEU A 470 -8.31 5.99 -39.48
C LEU A 470 -8.92 5.72 -40.86
N THR A 471 -8.73 6.66 -41.80
CA THR A 471 -9.19 6.56 -43.20
C THR A 471 -8.48 5.41 -43.92
N GLU A 472 -7.18 5.21 -43.67
CA GLU A 472 -6.42 4.07 -44.20
C GLU A 472 -7.05 2.73 -43.80
N TYR A 473 -7.35 2.53 -42.50
CA TYR A 473 -7.97 1.29 -42.03
C TYR A 473 -9.40 1.10 -42.54
N ILE A 474 -10.17 2.17 -42.67
CA ILE A 474 -11.51 2.12 -43.27
C ILE A 474 -11.42 1.62 -44.72
N LEU A 475 -10.47 2.14 -45.50
CA LEU A 475 -10.27 1.75 -46.89
C LEU A 475 -9.80 0.30 -47.02
N GLU A 476 -8.88 -0.15 -46.15
CA GLU A 476 -8.46 -1.55 -46.08
C GLU A 476 -9.63 -2.50 -45.79
N ILE A 477 -10.51 -2.11 -44.85
CA ILE A 477 -11.71 -2.91 -44.54
C ILE A 477 -12.71 -2.88 -45.70
N ASN A 478 -12.96 -1.73 -46.32
CA ASN A 478 -13.86 -1.63 -47.48
C ASN A 478 -13.40 -2.53 -48.64
N ASN A 479 -12.09 -2.62 -48.89
CA ASN A 479 -11.51 -3.50 -49.90
C ASN A 479 -11.70 -5.00 -49.62
N CYS A 480 -12.15 -5.38 -48.41
CA CYS A 480 -12.49 -6.77 -48.09
C CYS A 480 -13.87 -7.19 -48.60
N TYR A 481 -14.67 -6.25 -49.13
CA TYR A 481 -16.04 -6.44 -49.59
C TYR A 481 -16.22 -6.03 -51.05
N PRO A 482 -17.15 -6.64 -51.79
CA PRO A 482 -17.53 -6.18 -53.12
C PRO A 482 -18.03 -4.72 -53.11
N PRO A 483 -17.73 -3.92 -54.15
CA PRO A 483 -18.13 -2.52 -54.23
C PRO A 483 -19.63 -2.31 -54.05
N GLU A 484 -20.46 -3.21 -54.55
CA GLU A 484 -21.92 -3.12 -54.47
C GLU A 484 -22.41 -3.23 -53.02
N ILE A 485 -21.73 -4.04 -52.20
CA ILE A 485 -22.04 -4.16 -50.78
C ILE A 485 -21.62 -2.88 -50.04
N VAL A 486 -20.44 -2.33 -50.35
CA VAL A 486 -19.96 -1.09 -49.72
C VAL A 486 -20.85 0.10 -50.09
N GLU A 487 -21.25 0.21 -51.36
CA GLU A 487 -22.18 1.23 -51.85
C GLU A 487 -23.52 1.11 -51.16
N TYR A 488 -24.09 -0.09 -51.01
CA TYR A 488 -25.38 -0.29 -50.35
C TYR A 488 -25.48 0.33 -48.95
N TYR A 489 -24.39 0.28 -48.17
CA TYR A 489 -24.32 0.84 -46.82
C TYR A 489 -23.76 2.28 -46.77
N SER A 490 -23.48 2.90 -47.91
CA SER A 490 -23.01 4.29 -47.97
C SER A 490 -24.16 5.27 -47.65
N PRO A 491 -23.94 6.35 -46.87
CA PRO A 491 -24.99 7.27 -46.43
C PRO A 491 -25.79 7.93 -47.56
N HIS A 492 -25.20 8.03 -48.76
CA HIS A 492 -25.80 8.71 -49.91
C HIS A 492 -26.45 7.74 -50.93
N TYR A 493 -26.34 6.43 -50.71
CA TYR A 493 -26.79 5.44 -51.70
C TYR A 493 -28.28 5.46 -51.97
N SER A 494 -29.09 5.66 -50.92
CA SER A 494 -30.55 5.81 -51.05
C SER A 494 -30.92 6.99 -51.94
N LYS A 495 -30.22 8.12 -51.82
CA LYS A 495 -30.41 9.29 -52.68
C LYS A 495 -30.04 8.99 -54.12
N THR A 496 -28.91 8.33 -54.36
CA THR A 496 -28.49 7.91 -55.70
C THR A 496 -29.48 6.94 -56.36
N LEU A 497 -30.16 6.08 -55.58
CA LEU A 497 -31.23 5.23 -56.10
C LEU A 497 -32.51 6.00 -56.44
N LEU A 498 -32.86 7.02 -55.66
CA LEU A 498 -33.99 7.90 -55.97
C LEU A 498 -33.73 8.72 -57.24
N ASP A 499 -32.53 9.27 -57.40
CA ASP A 499 -32.14 9.98 -58.63
C ASP A 499 -32.24 9.04 -59.86
N LYS A 500 -31.81 7.77 -59.72
CA LYS A 500 -31.96 6.75 -60.78
C LYS A 500 -33.41 6.35 -61.06
N LEU A 501 -34.30 6.45 -60.08
CA LEU A 501 -35.72 6.19 -60.25
C LEU A 501 -36.39 7.32 -61.02
N ASP A 502 -35.99 8.57 -60.75
CA ASP A 502 -36.48 9.76 -61.47
C ASP A 502 -36.10 9.71 -62.96
N ASP A 503 -34.94 9.12 -63.28
CA ASP A 503 -34.48 8.89 -64.66
C ASP A 503 -35.04 7.61 -65.31
N TYR A 504 -35.74 6.76 -64.55
CA TYR A 504 -36.22 5.46 -65.05
C TYR A 504 -37.53 5.62 -65.84
N GLN A 505 -37.49 5.27 -67.14
CA GLN A 505 -38.69 5.16 -67.96
C GLN A 505 -39.23 3.71 -67.95
N PRO A 506 -40.39 3.44 -67.33
CA PRO A 506 -40.96 2.10 -67.33
C PRO A 506 -41.40 1.71 -68.75
N GLN A 507 -40.95 0.53 -69.22
CA GLN A 507 -41.51 -0.09 -70.42
C GLN A 507 -42.88 -0.68 -70.08
N VAL A 508 -43.92 0.14 -70.18
CA VAL A 508 -45.30 -0.31 -70.09
C VAL A 508 -45.63 -1.09 -71.37
N ARG A 509 -45.77 -2.40 -71.26
CA ARG A 509 -46.32 -3.27 -72.32
C ARG A 509 -47.78 -3.57 -72.05
#